data_AF-A0A8T8DZF0-F1
#
_entry.id   AF-A0A8T8DZF0-F1
#
_cell.length_a   1.000
_cell.length_b   1.000
_cell.length_c   1.000
_cell.angle_alpha   90.00
_cell.angle_beta   90.00
_cell.angle_gamma   90.00
#
_symmetry.space_group_name_H-M   'P 1'
#
loop_
_entity.id
_entity.type
_entity.pdbx_description
1 polymer ?
#
loop_
_entity_poly.entity_id
_entity_poly.type
_entity_poly.pdbx_seq_one_letter_code
_entity_poly.pdbx_strand_id
1 'polypeptide(L)' 'MPRCGNCDAYVTSDFIRVFGVNDEVHGCPNCSTYRELSGGNGAVRETETELEVGELHV' A
#
# COMPACT_ATOMS: atom_id res chain seq x y z
N MET A 1 11.99 9.10 11.67
CA MET A 1 12.11 7.84 10.91
C MET A 1 10.72 7.46 10.43
N PRO A 2 10.56 7.13 9.14
CA PRO A 2 9.25 6.96 8.55
C PRO A 2 8.52 5.72 9.11
N ARG A 3 7.19 5.78 9.09
CA ARG A 3 6.30 4.72 9.57
C ARG A 3 5.23 4.40 8.54
N CYS A 4 4.73 3.18 8.58
CA CYS A 4 3.61 2.75 7.76
C CYS A 4 2.32 3.44 8.23
N GLY A 5 1.59 4.06 7.31
CA GLY A 5 0.32 4.76 7.61
C GLY A 5 -0.87 3.84 7.95
N ASN A 6 -0.70 2.52 7.90
CA ASN A 6 -1.74 1.54 8.24
C ASN A 6 -1.49 0.90 9.63
N CYS A 7 -0.32 0.31 9.83
CA CYS A 7 0.00 -0.40 11.08
C CYS A 7 1.01 0.29 12.00
N ASP A 8 1.46 1.50 11.65
CA ASP A 8 2.47 2.29 12.37
C ASP A 8 3.83 1.60 12.57
N ALA A 9 4.07 0.51 11.84
CA ALA A 9 5.34 -0.20 11.85
C ALA A 9 6.45 0.67 11.25
N TYR A 10 7.67 0.44 11.72
CA TYR A 10 8.86 1.10 11.20
C TYR A 10 9.14 0.70 9.74
N VAL A 11 9.43 1.69 8.88
CA VAL A 11 9.89 1.48 7.50
C VAL A 11 11.11 2.33 7.18
N THR A 12 11.85 1.96 6.15
CA THR A 12 13.02 2.74 5.68
C THR A 12 12.63 3.73 4.60
N SER A 13 13.41 4.79 4.43
CA SER A 13 13.23 5.73 3.32
C SER A 13 13.39 5.06 1.95
N ASP A 14 14.28 4.06 1.84
CA ASP A 14 14.43 3.28 0.61
C ASP A 14 13.19 2.44 0.30
N PHE A 15 12.50 1.95 1.32
CA PHE A 15 11.24 1.23 1.14
C PHE A 15 10.15 2.15 0.57
N ILE A 16 10.02 3.36 1.12
CA ILE A 16 9.05 4.36 0.64
C ILE A 16 9.29 4.73 -0.82
N ARG A 17 10.55 4.84 -1.26
CA ARG A 17 10.88 5.15 -2.65
C ARG A 17 10.35 4.13 -3.66
N VAL A 18 10.19 2.88 -3.25
CA VAL A 18 9.77 1.78 -4.13
C VAL A 18 8.27 1.51 -4.03
N PHE A 19 7.73 1.51 -2.81
CA PHE A 19 6.37 1.07 -2.54
C PHE A 19 5.43 2.20 -2.10
N GLY A 20 5.95 3.40 -1.87
CA GLY A 20 5.19 4.55 -1.40
C GLY A 20 4.90 5.59 -2.48
N VAL A 21 4.10 6.58 -2.10
CA VAL A 21 3.73 7.74 -2.93
C VAL A 21 3.81 9.00 -2.06
N ASN A 22 4.33 10.10 -2.60
CA ASN A 22 4.51 11.37 -1.86
C ASN A 22 5.25 11.19 -0.51
N ASP A 23 6.31 10.39 -0.48
CA ASP A 23 7.08 10.07 0.72
C ASP A 23 6.28 9.35 1.84
N GLU A 24 5.08 8.84 1.56
CA GLU A 24 4.26 8.05 2.47
C GLU A 24 4.05 6.63 1.95
N VAL A 25 3.84 5.67 2.87
CA VAL A 25 3.53 4.29 2.54
C VAL A 25 2.44 3.76 3.46
N HIS A 26 1.43 3.12 2.89
CA HIS A 26 0.27 2.58 3.60
C HIS A 26 0.30 1.04 3.70
N GLY A 27 1.13 0.36 2.93
CA GLY A 27 1.40 -1.08 3.09
C GLY A 27 2.85 -1.35 3.45
N CYS A 28 3.11 -2.26 4.40
CA CYS A 28 4.47 -2.70 4.73
C CYS A 28 4.54 -4.21 4.97
N PRO A 29 5.73 -4.81 5.06
CA PRO A 29 5.88 -6.26 5.25
C PRO A 29 5.33 -6.80 6.58
N ASN A 30 4.97 -5.93 7.52
CA ASN A 30 4.37 -6.32 8.80
C ASN A 30 2.84 -6.51 8.70
N CYS A 31 2.17 -5.76 7.82
CA CYS A 31 0.72 -5.78 7.66
C CYS A 31 0.25 -6.27 6.29
N SER A 32 1.16 -6.52 5.36
CA SER A 32 0.87 -6.94 3.98
C SER A 32 1.98 -7.84 3.43
N THR A 33 1.70 -8.53 2.32
CA THR A 33 2.66 -9.41 1.65
C THR A 33 3.39 -8.69 0.52
N TYR A 34 4.61 -9.15 0.20
CA TYR A 34 5.35 -8.61 -0.96
C TYR A 34 4.59 -8.74 -2.28
N ARG A 35 3.69 -9.72 -2.41
CA ARG A 35 2.84 -9.88 -3.60
C ARG A 35 1.88 -8.70 -3.74
N GLU A 36 1.22 -8.32 -2.65
CA GLU A 36 0.29 -7.18 -2.63
C GLU A 36 1.04 -5.85 -2.78
N LEU A 37 2.19 -5.70 -2.11
CA LEU A 37 3.04 -4.52 -2.23
C LEU A 37 3.54 -4.31 -3.67
N SER A 38 3.94 -5.39 -4.34
CA SER A 38 4.35 -5.36 -5.75
C SER A 38 3.18 -5.02 -6.70
N GLY A 39 1.94 -5.27 -6.26
CA GLY A 39 0.73 -4.86 -6.97
C GLY A 39 0.35 -3.39 -6.78
N GLY A 40 1.09 -2.64 -5.97
CA GLY A 40 0.84 -1.21 -5.70
C GLY A 40 0.10 -0.93 -4.40
N ASN A 41 -0.36 -1.94 -3.65
CA ASN A 41 -1.10 -1.74 -2.40
C ASN A 41 -0.29 -0.98 -1.33
N GLY A 42 1.04 -0.91 -1.46
CA GLY A 42 1.88 -0.08 -0.60
C GLY A 42 1.53 1.41 -0.66
N ALA A 43 1.08 1.90 -1.81
CA ALA A 43 0.76 3.30 -2.05
C ALA A 43 -0.73 3.64 -1.87
N VAL A 44 -1.60 2.62 -1.83
CA VAL A 44 -3.05 2.82 -1.74
C VAL A 44 -3.43 3.11 -0.29
N ARG A 45 -4.09 4.24 -0.06
CA ARG A 45 -4.83 4.48 1.19
C ARG A 45 -6.10 3.68 1.12
N GLU A 46 -6.38 2.88 2.15
CA GLU A 46 -7.54 1.99 2.26
C GLU A 46 -8.91 2.72 2.30
N THR A 47 -8.96 3.99 1.89
CA THR A 47 -10.13 4.86 1.95
C THR A 47 -10.98 4.86 0.67
N GLU A 48 -10.67 4.05 -0.34
CA GLU A 48 -11.49 3.95 -1.55
C GLU A 48 -11.60 2.50 -2.01
N THR A 49 -12.29 1.67 -1.22
CA THR A 49 -12.87 0.42 -1.71
C THR A 49 -14.35 0.62 -1.85
N GLU A 50 -14.78 1.26 -2.93
CA GLU A 50 -16.13 1.13 -3.50
C GLU A 50 -16.08 1.77 -4.90
N LEU A 51 -16.63 1.09 -5.92
CA LEU A 51 -16.65 1.40 -7.37
C LEU A 51 -15.33 0.99 -8.09
N GLU A 52 -15.20 -0.09 -8.86
CA GLU A 52 -16.10 -0.71 -9.83
C GLU A 52 -15.84 -2.24 -9.92
N VAL A 53 -16.65 -3.06 -9.23
CA VAL A 53 -16.94 -4.43 -9.71
C VAL A 53 -18.08 -4.29 -10.72
N GLY A 54 -17.75 -3.79 -11.90
CA GLY A 54 -18.66 -3.63 -13.03
C GLY A 54 -18.30 -4.61 -14.13
N GLU A 55 -18.86 -5.82 -14.04
CA GLU A 55 -19.41 -6.56 -15.19
C GLU A 55 -18.52 -6.74 -16.44
N LEU A 56 -17.95 -7.95 -16.58
CA LEU A 56 -18.19 -8.71 -17.81
C LEU A 56 -18.19 -10.22 -17.49
N HIS A 57 -19.32 -10.67 -16.93
CA HIS A 57 -19.84 -11.98 -17.31
C HIS A 57 -20.54 -11.81 -18.66
N VAL A 58 -19.92 -12.33 -19.73
CA VAL A 58 -20.48 -13.22 -20.78
C VAL A 58 -19.31 -13.63 -21.67
#